data_AF-A0A291ISK8-F1
#
_entry.id   AF-A0A291ISK8-F1
#
_cell.length_a   1.000
_cell.length_b   1.000
_cell.length_c   1.000
_cell.angle_alpha   90.00
_cell.angle_beta   90.00
_cell.angle_gamma   90.00
#
_symmetry.space_group_name_H-M   'P 1'
#
loop_
_entity.id
_entity.type
_entity.pdbx_description
1 polymer ?
#
loop_
_entity_poly.entity_id
_entity_poly.type
_entity_poly.pdbx_seq_one_letter_code
_entity_poly.pdbx_strand_id
1 'polypeptide(L)'
;MENYEKNRDAIKKDVETFLNMHVQSMLDCHIISQELNNAGFPGFAMQFTRQSNDEYFHQRRITDFLQNKPGFEVYSFTQPVINKFDAVTPQKALQAWIQIRTNLINAANNFRENARQLGDETTSNFYSWFLQDGFDEIEEASDLLNRLDMPSCDLARFDLKADGSPEPDRDNVINPMGAFVPD
;
A
#
# COMPACT_ATOMS: atom_id res chain seq x y z
N MET A 1 18.53 -27.71 12.33
CA MET A 1 17.06 -27.57 12.13
C MET A 1 16.49 -26.46 12.98
N GLU A 2 16.83 -26.37 14.26
CA GLU A 2 16.35 -25.32 15.18
C GLU A 2 16.60 -23.87 14.69
N ASN A 3 17.80 -23.54 14.20
CA ASN A 3 18.07 -22.20 13.62
C ASN A 3 17.29 -21.91 12.34
N TYR A 4 16.96 -22.93 11.55
CA TYR A 4 16.20 -22.76 10.30
C TYR A 4 14.74 -22.44 10.60
N GLU A 5 14.12 -23.19 11.51
CA GLU A 5 12.73 -22.95 11.93
C GLU A 5 12.58 -21.59 12.62
N LYS A 6 13.53 -21.23 13.49
CA LYS A 6 13.54 -19.92 14.14
C LYS A 6 13.64 -18.77 13.13
N ASN A 7 14.54 -18.88 12.15
CA ASN A 7 14.69 -17.86 11.11
C ASN A 7 13.42 -17.76 10.25
N ARG A 8 12.87 -18.92 9.86
CA ARG A 8 11.62 -19.01 9.10
C ARG A 8 10.46 -18.32 9.83
N ASP A 9 10.29 -18.59 11.12
CA ASP A 9 9.20 -18.04 11.92
C ASP A 9 9.37 -16.53 12.13
N ALA A 10 10.60 -16.04 12.26
CA ALA A 10 10.90 -14.60 12.30
C ALA A 10 10.50 -13.91 10.99
N ILE A 11 10.89 -14.47 9.83
CA ILE A 11 10.54 -13.93 8.52
C ILE A 11 9.02 -13.97 8.29
N LYS A 12 8.37 -15.07 8.69
CA LYS A 12 6.91 -15.21 8.63
C LYS A 12 6.20 -14.12 9.40
N LYS A 13 6.68 -13.82 10.61
CA LYS A 13 6.13 -12.75 11.44
C LYS A 13 6.27 -11.38 10.76
N ASP A 14 7.36 -11.13 10.04
CA ASP A 14 7.52 -9.89 9.28
C ASP A 14 6.49 -9.78 8.15
N VAL A 15 6.31 -10.86 7.37
CA VAL A 15 5.31 -10.88 6.28
C VAL A 15 3.89 -10.73 6.81
N GLU A 16 3.56 -11.39 7.93
CA GLU A 16 2.27 -11.21 8.63
C GLU A 16 2.08 -9.78 9.13
N THR A 17 3.14 -9.18 9.69
CA THR A 17 3.11 -7.79 10.13
C THR A 17 2.82 -6.87 8.95
N PHE A 18 3.49 -7.11 7.82
CA PHE A 18 3.31 -6.36 6.60
C PHE A 18 1.89 -6.50 6.02
N LEU A 19 1.33 -7.72 6.00
CA LEU A 19 -0.07 -7.96 5.64
C LEU A 19 -1.02 -7.10 6.49
N ASN A 20 -0.82 -7.09 7.81
CA ASN A 20 -1.66 -6.32 8.72
C ASN A 20 -1.50 -4.80 8.53
N MET A 21 -0.32 -4.32 8.14
CA MET A 21 -0.12 -2.91 7.78
C MET A 21 -0.93 -2.53 6.52
N HIS A 22 -1.00 -3.40 5.52
CA HIS A 22 -1.83 -3.16 4.32
C HIS A 22 -3.34 -3.24 4.61
N VAL A 23 -3.77 -4.13 5.51
CA VAL A 23 -5.16 -4.13 6.03
C VAL A 23 -5.49 -2.80 6.72
N GLN A 24 -4.57 -2.29 7.53
CA GLN A 24 -4.73 -0.99 8.18
C GLN A 24 -4.75 0.16 7.16
N SER A 25 -3.86 0.14 6.18
CA SER A 25 -3.78 1.16 5.11
C SER A 25 -5.07 1.24 4.30
N MET A 26 -5.66 0.09 3.95
CA MET A 26 -6.97 0.01 3.29
C MET A 26 -8.07 0.71 4.10
N LEU A 27 -8.11 0.47 5.41
CA LEU A 27 -9.07 1.10 6.32
C LEU A 27 -8.82 2.60 6.46
N ASP A 28 -7.56 3.02 6.58
CA ASP A 28 -7.18 4.41 6.65
C ASP A 28 -7.60 5.18 5.39
N CYS A 29 -7.43 4.57 4.20
CA CYS A 29 -7.92 5.13 2.93
C CYS A 29 -9.44 5.33 2.93
N HIS A 30 -10.22 4.38 3.45
CA HIS A 30 -11.67 4.53 3.59
C HIS A 30 -12.05 5.69 4.51
N ILE A 31 -11.34 5.86 5.63
CA ILE A 31 -11.60 6.94 6.58
C ILE A 31 -11.27 8.29 5.93
N ILE A 32 -10.11 8.41 5.28
CA ILE A 32 -9.71 9.62 4.54
C ILE A 32 -10.72 9.96 3.44
N SER A 33 -11.15 8.96 2.66
CA SER A 33 -12.18 9.12 1.63
C SER A 33 -13.49 9.67 2.21
N GLN A 34 -13.93 9.12 3.34
CA GLN A 34 -15.14 9.59 4.02
C GLN A 34 -15.00 11.04 4.50
N GLU A 35 -13.87 11.40 5.11
CA GLU A 35 -13.60 12.76 5.58
C GLU A 35 -13.60 13.77 4.44
N LEU A 36 -12.95 13.45 3.32
CA LEU A 36 -12.93 14.29 2.11
C LEU A 36 -14.32 14.47 1.51
N ASN A 37 -15.10 13.39 1.41
CA ASN A 37 -16.46 13.45 0.89
C ASN A 37 -17.34 14.35 1.77
N ASN A 38 -17.23 14.22 3.09
CA ASN A 38 -17.96 15.07 4.05
C ASN A 38 -17.51 16.53 3.98
N ALA A 39 -16.26 16.80 3.60
CA ALA A 39 -15.71 18.14 3.40
C ALA A 39 -16.03 18.75 2.03
N GLY A 40 -16.72 18.02 1.14
CA GLY A 40 -17.14 18.51 -0.18
C GLY A 40 -16.10 18.31 -1.29
N PHE A 41 -15.20 17.33 -1.14
CA PHE A 41 -14.20 16.95 -2.15
C PHE A 41 -14.47 15.53 -2.68
N PRO A 42 -15.58 15.31 -3.42
CA PRO A 42 -15.97 13.98 -3.89
C PRO A 42 -14.96 13.34 -4.85
N GLY A 43 -14.24 14.13 -5.65
CA GLY A 43 -13.25 13.57 -6.57
C GLY A 43 -12.01 13.04 -5.86
N PHE A 44 -11.48 13.79 -4.89
CA PHE A 44 -10.42 13.27 -4.01
C PHE A 44 -10.92 12.11 -3.13
N ALA A 45 -12.17 12.15 -2.67
CA ALA A 45 -12.76 11.01 -1.97
C ALA A 45 -12.77 9.74 -2.83
N MET A 46 -13.12 9.86 -4.11
CA MET A 46 -13.07 8.75 -5.07
C MET A 46 -11.63 8.24 -5.25
N GLN A 47 -10.63 9.13 -5.33
CA GLN A 47 -9.23 8.71 -5.39
C GLN A 47 -8.83 7.84 -4.19
N PHE A 48 -9.20 8.24 -2.97
CA PHE A 48 -8.89 7.43 -1.78
C PHE A 48 -9.72 6.14 -1.70
N THR A 49 -10.88 6.08 -2.35
CA THR A 49 -11.58 4.80 -2.56
C THR A 49 -10.77 3.87 -3.47
N ARG A 50 -10.15 4.40 -4.53
CA ARG A 50 -9.25 3.62 -5.40
C ARG A 50 -8.02 3.13 -4.65
N GLN A 51 -7.38 4.01 -3.87
CA GLN A 51 -6.24 3.63 -3.02
C GLN A 51 -6.61 2.50 -2.04
N SER A 52 -7.81 2.53 -1.46
CA SER A 52 -8.29 1.44 -0.62
C SER A 52 -8.40 0.10 -1.37
N ASN A 53 -8.87 0.12 -2.63
CA ASN A 53 -8.91 -1.07 -3.48
C ASN A 53 -7.51 -1.56 -3.86
N ASP A 54 -6.56 -0.65 -4.12
CA ASP A 54 -5.17 -1.00 -4.43
C ASP A 54 -4.50 -1.68 -3.23
N GLU A 55 -4.75 -1.19 -2.01
CA GLU A 55 -4.33 -1.82 -0.78
C GLU A 55 -4.94 -3.22 -0.56
N TYR A 56 -6.16 -3.48 -1.07
CA TYR A 56 -6.73 -4.83 -1.08
C TYR A 56 -5.98 -5.76 -2.05
N PHE A 57 -5.53 -5.26 -3.21
CA PHE A 57 -4.70 -6.05 -4.12
C PHE A 57 -3.32 -6.35 -3.54
N HIS A 58 -2.73 -5.41 -2.78
CA HIS A 58 -1.51 -5.64 -2.02
C HIS A 58 -1.69 -6.75 -0.98
N GLN A 59 -2.81 -6.75 -0.25
CA GLN A 59 -3.15 -7.85 0.67
C GLN A 59 -3.20 -9.19 -0.07
N ARG A 60 -3.86 -9.26 -1.24
CA ARG A 60 -3.92 -10.48 -2.05
C ARG A 60 -2.55 -11.02 -2.43
N ARG A 61 -1.68 -10.15 -2.94
CA ARG A 61 -0.29 -10.49 -3.27
C ARG A 61 0.47 -11.07 -2.07
N ILE A 62 0.29 -10.48 -0.89
CA ILE A 62 0.92 -10.96 0.34
C ILE A 62 0.34 -12.32 0.77
N THR A 63 -0.99 -12.48 0.74
CA THR A 63 -1.61 -13.75 1.10
C THR A 63 -1.23 -14.87 0.14
N ASP A 64 -1.11 -14.59 -1.15
CA ASP A 64 -0.67 -15.56 -2.15
C ASP A 64 0.78 -15.97 -1.90
N PHE A 65 1.65 -15.04 -1.51
CA PHE A 65 3.02 -15.35 -1.10
C PHE A 65 3.06 -16.25 0.14
N LEU A 66 2.28 -15.92 1.18
CA LEU A 66 2.18 -16.71 2.42
C LEU A 66 1.69 -18.15 2.15
N GLN A 67 0.66 -18.30 1.31
CA GLN A 67 0.05 -19.60 1.01
C GLN A 67 0.94 -20.50 0.14
N ASN A 68 1.80 -19.91 -0.70
CA ASN A 68 2.70 -20.67 -1.57
C ASN A 68 4.09 -20.91 -0.96
N LYS A 69 4.37 -20.39 0.24
CA LYS A 69 5.66 -20.55 0.91
C LYS A 69 5.59 -21.62 2.01
N PRO A 70 6.37 -22.71 1.92
CA PRO A 70 6.34 -23.78 2.91
C PRO A 70 6.59 -23.29 4.34
N GLY A 71 5.68 -23.65 5.26
CA GLY A 71 5.70 -23.26 6.67
C GLY A 71 5.10 -21.88 6.99
N PHE A 72 4.52 -21.19 6.00
CA PHE A 72 3.85 -19.89 6.16
C PHE A 72 2.32 -19.99 6.05
N GLU A 73 1.77 -21.18 5.84
CA GLU A 73 0.38 -21.41 5.43
C GLU A 73 -0.64 -20.98 6.49
N VAL A 74 -0.23 -20.99 7.77
CA VAL A 74 -1.06 -20.54 8.89
C VAL A 74 -0.61 -19.16 9.32
N TYR A 75 -1.34 -18.12 8.91
CA TYR A 75 -1.06 -16.72 9.26
C TYR A 75 -2.19 -16.08 10.06
N SER A 76 -1.87 -15.01 10.79
CA SER A 76 -2.81 -14.33 11.68
C SER A 76 -3.07 -12.89 11.28
N PHE A 77 -4.32 -12.47 11.43
CA PHE A 77 -4.71 -11.06 11.34
C PHE A 77 -4.76 -10.43 12.72
N THR A 78 -4.25 -9.22 12.83
CA THR A 78 -4.50 -8.35 13.98
C THR A 78 -5.72 -7.50 13.71
N GLN A 79 -6.48 -7.19 14.76
CA GLN A 79 -7.61 -6.28 14.63
C GLN A 79 -7.10 -4.89 14.21
N PRO A 80 -7.61 -4.31 13.11
CA PRO A 80 -7.21 -2.98 12.70
C PRO A 80 -7.75 -1.94 13.69
N VAL A 81 -7.05 -0.81 13.77
CA VAL A 81 -7.39 0.33 14.61
C VAL A 81 -8.13 1.36 13.77
N ILE A 82 -9.18 1.96 14.33
CA ILE A 82 -9.83 3.10 13.70
C ILE A 82 -9.02 4.34 14.04
N ASN A 83 -8.19 4.77 13.09
CA ASN A 83 -7.45 6.02 13.20
C ASN A 83 -8.40 7.21 12.99
N LYS A 84 -8.06 8.36 13.57
CA LYS A 84 -8.70 9.63 13.26
C LYS A 84 -7.75 10.43 12.39
N PHE A 85 -8.22 10.87 11.24
CA PHE A 85 -7.49 11.78 10.40
C PHE A 85 -8.05 13.20 10.58
N ASP A 86 -7.26 14.19 10.16
CA ASP A 86 -7.73 15.57 9.95
C ASP A 86 -7.70 15.81 8.44
N ALA A 87 -8.19 14.86 7.65
CA ALA A 87 -8.14 14.87 6.18
C ALA A 87 -9.28 15.71 5.57
N VAL A 88 -9.61 16.84 6.22
CA VAL A 88 -10.69 17.76 5.80
C VAL A 88 -10.33 18.60 4.57
N THR A 89 -9.10 18.47 4.06
CA THR A 89 -8.68 19.05 2.77
C THR A 89 -7.85 18.04 1.97
N PRO A 90 -7.83 18.15 0.63
CA PRO A 90 -6.99 17.29 -0.21
C PRO A 90 -5.51 17.31 0.14
N GLN A 91 -4.96 18.47 0.54
CA GLN A 91 -3.56 18.57 0.96
C GLN A 91 -3.28 17.72 2.21
N LYS A 92 -4.15 17.80 3.23
CA LYS A 92 -3.98 17.02 4.46
C LYS A 92 -4.17 15.53 4.20
N ALA A 93 -5.09 15.16 3.32
CA ALA A 93 -5.30 13.79 2.89
C ALA A 93 -4.05 13.21 2.19
N LEU A 94 -3.48 13.94 1.23
CA LEU A 94 -2.25 13.51 0.53
C LEU A 94 -1.04 13.44 1.47
N GLN A 95 -0.92 14.37 2.42
CA GLN A 95 0.13 14.31 3.45
C GLN A 95 -0.01 13.08 4.35
N ALA A 96 -1.24 12.76 4.77
CA ALA A 96 -1.52 11.53 5.52
C ALA A 96 -1.16 10.29 4.70
N TRP A 97 -1.50 10.27 3.41
CA TRP A 97 -1.18 9.18 2.50
C TRP A 97 0.32 8.96 2.34
N ILE A 98 1.07 10.04 2.08
CA ILE A 98 2.54 9.99 1.97
C ILE A 98 3.15 9.42 3.26
N GLN A 99 2.62 9.79 4.43
CA GLN A 99 3.10 9.25 5.70
C GLN A 99 2.81 7.75 5.84
N ILE A 100 1.62 7.29 5.45
CA ILE A 100 1.23 5.87 5.45
C ILE A 100 2.18 5.08 4.53
N ARG A 101 2.37 5.53 3.28
CA ARG A 101 3.26 4.88 2.32
C ARG A 101 4.72 4.90 2.77
N THR A 102 5.19 6.00 3.37
CA THR A 102 6.54 6.07 3.95
C THR A 102 6.75 5.01 5.03
N ASN A 103 5.74 4.79 5.89
CA ASN A 103 5.81 3.75 6.92
C ASN A 103 5.86 2.34 6.31
N LEU A 104 5.06 2.07 5.28
CA LEU A 104 5.08 0.80 4.54
C LEU A 104 6.43 0.55 3.86
N ILE A 105 7.01 1.55 3.19
CA ILE A 105 8.33 1.45 2.55
C ILE A 105 9.43 1.18 3.58
N ASN A 106 9.41 1.88 4.71
CA ASN A 106 10.39 1.68 5.77
C ASN A 106 10.29 0.26 6.34
N ALA A 107 9.07 -0.24 6.56
CA ALA A 107 8.85 -1.62 7.00
C ALA A 107 9.34 -2.63 5.95
N ALA A 108 8.97 -2.46 4.68
CA ALA A 108 9.40 -3.32 3.59
C ALA A 108 10.93 -3.37 3.45
N ASN A 109 11.62 -2.22 3.56
CA ASN A 109 13.09 -2.17 3.55
C ASN A 109 13.70 -2.94 4.72
N ASN A 110 13.17 -2.75 5.93
CA ASN A 110 13.66 -3.44 7.13
C ASN A 110 13.43 -4.96 7.04
N PHE A 111 12.24 -5.38 6.61
CA PHE A 111 11.89 -6.80 6.46
C PHE A 111 12.66 -7.46 5.32
N ARG A 112 12.89 -6.75 4.22
CA ARG A 112 13.75 -7.18 3.12
C ARG A 112 15.17 -7.46 3.59
N GLU A 113 15.73 -6.55 4.38
CA GLU A 113 17.08 -6.69 4.91
C GLU A 113 17.16 -7.82 5.94
N ASN A 114 16.16 -7.95 6.83
CA ASN A 114 16.09 -9.07 7.77
C ASN A 114 16.03 -10.42 7.06
N ALA A 115 15.16 -10.56 6.04
CA ALA A 115 15.07 -11.77 5.23
C ALA A 115 16.42 -12.12 4.57
N ARG A 116 17.10 -11.12 4.02
CA ARG A 116 18.44 -11.27 3.41
C ARG A 116 19.48 -11.74 4.44
N GLN A 117 19.52 -11.12 5.62
CA GLN A 117 20.44 -11.50 6.70
C GLN A 117 20.20 -12.93 7.21
N LEU A 118 18.96 -13.38 7.19
CA LEU A 118 18.56 -14.74 7.57
C LEU A 118 18.69 -15.76 6.42
N GLY A 119 19.15 -15.32 5.24
CA GLY A 119 19.42 -16.16 4.07
C GLY A 119 18.20 -16.51 3.21
N ASP A 120 17.07 -15.80 3.37
CA ASP A 120 15.85 -16.00 2.58
C ASP A 120 15.74 -14.96 1.46
N GLU A 121 16.52 -15.19 0.40
CA GLU A 121 16.54 -14.33 -0.79
C GLU A 121 15.19 -14.27 -1.51
N THR A 122 14.36 -15.32 -1.42
CA THR A 122 13.02 -15.32 -2.00
C THR A 122 12.13 -14.28 -1.32
N THR A 123 12.12 -14.26 0.02
CA THR A 123 11.36 -13.26 0.76
C THR A 123 11.98 -11.86 0.64
N SER A 124 13.31 -11.76 0.55
CA SER A 124 13.96 -10.48 0.28
C SER A 124 13.54 -9.88 -1.08
N ASN A 125 13.50 -10.70 -2.12
CA ASN A 125 13.05 -10.27 -3.45
C ASN A 125 11.55 -9.95 -3.49
N PHE A 126 10.72 -10.67 -2.74
CA PHE A 126 9.29 -10.38 -2.61
C PHE A 126 9.01 -8.92 -2.21
N TYR A 127 9.73 -8.39 -1.22
CA TYR A 127 9.58 -6.99 -0.79
C TYR A 127 10.05 -5.96 -1.82
N SER A 128 10.88 -6.35 -2.80
CA SER A 128 11.43 -5.40 -3.78
C SER A 128 10.34 -4.79 -4.67
N TRP A 129 9.27 -5.54 -4.97
CA TRP A 129 8.11 -5.04 -5.70
C TRP A 129 7.40 -3.92 -4.92
N PHE A 130 7.13 -4.14 -3.62
CA PHE A 130 6.46 -3.15 -2.77
C PHE A 130 7.29 -1.89 -2.55
N LEU A 131 8.62 -2.01 -2.60
CA LEU A 131 9.49 -0.85 -2.51
C LEU A 131 9.38 0.03 -3.76
N GLN A 132 9.35 -0.58 -4.95
CA GLN A 132 9.20 0.16 -6.21
C GLN A 132 7.83 0.86 -6.27
N ASP A 133 6.77 0.07 -6.08
CA ASP A 133 5.39 0.56 -6.03
C ASP A 133 5.18 1.64 -4.95
N GLY A 134 5.81 1.45 -3.78
CA GLY A 134 5.89 2.43 -2.71
C GLY A 134 6.39 3.80 -3.15
N PHE A 135 7.52 3.84 -3.85
CA PHE A 135 8.11 5.09 -4.31
C PHE A 135 7.30 5.75 -5.40
N ASP A 136 6.78 4.98 -6.35
CA ASP A 136 5.95 5.48 -7.44
C ASP A 136 4.68 6.18 -6.89
N GLU A 137 3.98 5.55 -5.94
CA GLU A 137 2.81 6.17 -5.32
C GLU A 137 3.13 7.42 -4.48
N ILE A 138 4.29 7.47 -3.83
CA ILE A 138 4.73 8.69 -3.12
C ILE A 138 5.01 9.82 -4.12
N GLU A 139 5.63 9.52 -5.25
CA GLU A 139 5.89 10.49 -6.31
C GLU A 139 4.58 11.04 -6.87
N GLU A 140 3.63 10.16 -7.20
CA GLU A 140 2.29 10.57 -7.66
C GLU A 140 1.56 11.45 -6.65
N ALA A 141 1.55 11.06 -5.37
CA ALA A 141 0.92 11.85 -4.32
C ALA A 141 1.61 13.21 -4.11
N SER A 142 2.94 13.24 -4.20
CA SER A 142 3.73 14.47 -4.08
C SER A 142 3.47 15.41 -5.25
N ASP A 143 3.32 14.89 -6.45
CA ASP A 143 2.96 15.65 -7.65
C ASP A 143 1.57 16.28 -7.54
N LEU A 144 0.59 15.55 -7.00
CA LEU A 144 -0.73 16.10 -6.71
C LEU A 144 -0.65 17.22 -5.66
N LEU A 145 0.13 17.02 -4.60
CA LEU A 145 0.33 18.02 -3.55
C LEU A 145 0.97 19.30 -4.11
N ASN A 146 2.03 19.16 -4.91
CA ASN A 146 2.69 20.28 -5.57
C ASN A 146 1.73 21.08 -6.47
N ARG A 147 0.81 20.39 -7.18
CA ARG A 147 -0.21 21.04 -8.01
C ARG A 147 -1.26 21.78 -7.18
N LEU A 148 -1.62 21.26 -6.02
CA LEU A 148 -2.53 21.93 -5.08
C LEU A 148 -1.93 23.21 -4.49
N ASP A 149 -0.61 23.25 -4.33
CA ASP A 149 0.11 24.40 -3.78
C ASP A 149 0.42 25.49 -4.83
N MET A 150 0.14 25.24 -6.11
CA MET A 150 0.31 26.26 -7.15
C MET A 150 -0.71 27.41 -6.98
N PRO A 151 -0.28 28.68 -7.07
CA PRO A 151 -1.19 29.84 -6.92
C PRO A 151 -2.35 29.90 -7.92
N SER A 152 -2.24 29.19 -9.04
CA SER A 152 -3.25 29.11 -10.10
C SER A 152 -4.19 27.91 -9.97
N CYS A 153 -4.10 27.12 -8.89
CA CYS A 153 -4.91 25.93 -8.71
C CYS A 153 -6.39 26.30 -8.48
N ASP A 154 -7.24 25.93 -9.44
CA ASP A 154 -8.69 25.91 -9.26
C ASP A 154 -9.07 24.59 -8.60
N LEU A 155 -9.19 24.61 -7.28
CA LEU A 155 -9.43 23.42 -6.47
C LEU A 155 -10.72 22.69 -6.85
N ALA A 156 -11.79 23.41 -7.20
CA ALA A 156 -13.06 22.80 -7.59
C ALA A 156 -12.92 22.05 -8.93
N ARG A 157 -12.23 22.67 -9.90
CA ARG A 157 -11.93 22.01 -11.17
C ARG A 157 -10.97 20.84 -11.01
N PHE A 158 -10.04 20.94 -10.07
CA PHE A 158 -9.06 19.88 -9.81
C PHE A 158 -9.72 18.66 -9.15
N ASP A 159 -10.60 18.87 -8.17
CA ASP A 159 -11.41 17.81 -7.57
C ASP A 159 -12.27 17.10 -8.63
N LEU A 160 -12.97 17.83 -9.51
CA LEU A 160 -13.74 17.23 -10.60
C LEU A 160 -12.90 16.32 -11.53
N LYS A 161 -11.61 16.62 -11.72
CA LYS A 161 -10.72 15.77 -12.52
C LYS A 161 -10.26 14.54 -11.77
N ALA A 162 -10.11 14.62 -10.45
CA ALA A 162 -9.70 13.51 -9.60
C ALA A 162 -10.69 12.32 -9.70
N ASP A 163 -11.98 12.61 -9.89
CA ASP A 163 -13.03 11.63 -10.14
C ASP A 163 -12.84 10.86 -11.47
N GLY A 164 -12.25 11.49 -12.49
CA GLY A 164 -12.16 10.94 -13.85
C GLY A 164 -10.95 10.06 -14.17
N SER A 165 -10.00 9.86 -13.24
CA SER A 165 -8.82 9.03 -13.53
C SER A 165 -9.19 7.55 -13.72
N PRO A 166 -8.67 6.87 -14.76
CA PRO A 166 -8.93 5.45 -14.96
C PRO A 166 -8.40 4.63 -13.78
N GLU A 167 -9.08 3.52 -13.46
CA GLU A 167 -8.54 2.57 -12.49
C GLU A 167 -7.28 1.91 -13.06
N PRO A 168 -6.24 1.65 -12.23
CA PRO A 168 -5.05 0.95 -12.68
C PRO A 168 -5.37 -0.47 -13.17
N ASP A 169 -4.52 -0.99 -14.07
CA ASP A 169 -4.66 -2.34 -14.63
C ASP A 169 -4.38 -3.40 -13.55
N ARG A 170 -5.47 -4.00 -13.06
CA ARG A 170 -5.52 -4.89 -11.89
C ARG A 170 -4.81 -6.23 -12.10
N ASP A 171 -4.67 -6.66 -13.34
CA ASP A 171 -4.07 -7.97 -13.67
C ASP A 171 -2.55 -7.97 -13.40
N ASN A 172 -1.88 -6.82 -13.56
CA ASN A 172 -0.45 -6.68 -13.29
C ASN A 172 -0.11 -6.68 -11.79
N VAL A 173 -1.04 -6.30 -10.92
CA VAL A 173 -0.83 -6.26 -9.46
C VAL A 173 -0.89 -7.67 -8.86
N ILE A 174 -1.88 -8.46 -9.30
CA ILE A 174 -2.10 -9.84 -8.86
C ILE A 174 -1.12 -10.80 -9.56
N ASN A 175 -0.85 -10.59 -10.85
CA ASN A 175 -0.01 -11.47 -11.65
C ASN A 175 0.99 -10.68 -12.52
N PRO A 176 2.07 -10.13 -11.93
CA PRO A 176 3.06 -9.35 -12.68
C PRO A 176 3.81 -10.16 -13.74
N MET A 177 3.71 -11.50 -13.72
CA MET A 177 4.27 -12.41 -14.72
C MET A 177 3.20 -12.99 -15.65
N GLY A 178 1.94 -12.60 -15.52
CA GLY A 178 0.83 -13.09 -16.36
C GLY A 178 0.94 -12.63 -17.81
N ALA A 179 1.62 -11.49 -18.03
CA ALA A 179 1.96 -10.98 -19.35
C ALA A 179 3.17 -11.69 -20.00
N PHE A 180 3.87 -12.57 -19.27
CA PHE A 180 4.94 -13.39 -19.84
C PHE A 180 4.31 -14.54 -20.63
N VAL A 181 4.08 -14.31 -21.93
CA VAL A 181 3.82 -15.37 -22.89
C VAL A 181 5.20 -15.91 -23.31
N PRO A 182 5.60 -17.13 -22.91
CA PRO A 182 6.83 -17.70 -23.44
C PRO A 182 6.63 -17.97 -24.94
N ASP A 183 7.61 -17.54 -25.73
CA ASP A 183 7.71 -17.87 -27.16
C ASP A 183 7.81 -19.39 -27.39
#